data_AF-A0A519KUC1-F1
#
_entry.id   AF-A0A519KUC1-F1
#
_cell.length_a   1.000
_cell.length_b   1.000
_cell.length_c   1.000
_cell.angle_alpha   90.00
_cell.angle_beta   90.00
_cell.angle_gamma   90.00
#
_symmetry.space_group_name_H-M   'P 1'
#
loop_
_entity.id
_entity.type
_entity.pdbx_description
1 polymer ?
#
loop_
_entity_poly.entity_id
_entity_poly.type
_entity_poly.pdbx_seq_one_letter_code
_entity_poly.pdbx_strand_id
1 'polypeptide(L)' 'MGTFYKIFLVVFIISIAVSLYAIDWQAGFMDEENTKFIFSISAGILGIIVVYILHTWSKLSERK' A
#
# COMPACT_ATOMS: atom_id res chain seq x y z
N MET A 1 -2.48 -13.20 10.87
CA MET A 1 -2.55 -12.98 9.41
C MET A 1 -2.05 -14.25 8.78
N GLY A 2 -2.86 -14.89 7.95
CA GLY A 2 -2.35 -15.96 7.08
C GLY A 2 -1.17 -15.45 6.25
N THR A 3 -0.27 -16.36 5.87
CA THR A 3 0.96 -16.03 5.12
C THR A 3 0.68 -15.19 3.88
N PHE A 4 -0.44 -15.45 3.20
CA PHE A 4 -0.92 -14.68 2.05
C PHE A 4 -1.06 -13.18 2.36
N TYR A 5 -1.84 -12.81 3.37
CA TYR A 5 -2.05 -11.39 3.75
C TYR A 5 -0.74 -10.69 4.14
N LYS A 6 0.18 -11.44 4.78
CA LYS A 6 1.47 -10.91 5.20
C LYS A 6 2.35 -10.56 4.00
N ILE A 7 2.37 -11.40 2.97
CA ILE A 7 3.13 -11.16 1.73
C ILE A 7 2.61 -9.89 1.04
N PHE A 8 1.29 -9.77 0.84
CA PHE A 8 0.70 -8.58 0.23
C PHE A 8 1.00 -7.31 1.03
N LEU A 9 0.91 -7.36 2.35
CA LEU A 9 1.24 -6.24 3.21
C LEU A 9 2.71 -5.79 3.02
N VAL A 10 3.65 -6.73 2.97
CA VAL A 10 5.06 -6.43 2.71
C VAL A 10 5.26 -5.80 1.33
N VAL A 11 4.61 -6.34 0.29
CA VAL A 11 4.67 -5.79 -1.07
C VAL A 11 4.17 -4.34 -1.09
N PHE A 12 3.02 -4.04 -0.47
CA PHE A 12 2.51 -2.67 -0.44
C PHE A 12 3.43 -1.72 0.34
N ILE A 13 4.00 -2.15 1.47
CA ILE A 13 4.96 -1.33 2.22
C ILE A 13 6.19 -1.01 1.38
N ILE A 14 6.75 -2.00 0.68
CA ILE A 14 7.92 -1.81 -0.18
C ILE A 14 7.58 -0.85 -1.32
N SER A 15 6.42 -1.02 -1.98
CA SER A 15 5.96 -0.11 -3.04
C SER A 15 5.84 1.34 -2.56
N ILE A 16 5.29 1.56 -1.36
CA ILE A 16 5.21 2.89 -0.76
C ILE A 16 6.61 3.45 -0.48
N ALA A 17 7.50 2.65 0.11
CA ALA A 17 8.85 3.08 0.46
C ALA A 17 9.66 3.48 -0.79
N VAL A 18 9.61 2.67 -1.84
CA VAL A 18 10.27 2.97 -3.12
C VAL A 18 9.68 4.24 -3.75
N SER A 19 8.36 4.39 -3.71
CA SER A 19 7.69 5.57 -4.28
C SER A 19 8.03 6.85 -3.51
N LEU A 20 8.11 6.79 -2.17
CA LEU A 20 8.54 7.92 -1.34
C LEU A 20 10.00 8.31 -1.59
N TYR A 21 10.88 7.32 -1.77
CA TYR A 21 12.28 7.56 -2.09
C TYR A 21 12.47 8.22 -3.46
N ALA A 22 11.61 7.86 -4.42
CA ALA A 22 11.70 8.36 -5.79
C ALA A 22 11.09 9.75 -6.01
N ILE A 23 10.36 10.31 -5.04
CA ILE A 23 9.80 11.67 -5.14
C ILE A 23 10.95 12.70 -5.14
N ASP A 24 10.90 13.62 -6.09
CA ASP A 24 11.71 14.83 -6.06
C ASP A 24 11.06 15.86 -5.13
N TRP A 25 11.59 15.95 -3.91
CA TRP A 25 11.10 16.88 -2.90
C TRP A 25 11.38 18.35 -3.19
N GLN A 26 12.22 18.67 -4.18
CA GLN A 26 12.52 20.04 -4.60
C GLN A 26 11.52 20.57 -5.64
N ALA A 27 11.09 19.71 -6.58
CA ALA A 27 10.09 20.05 -7.61
C ALA A 27 8.67 20.23 -7.04
N GLY A 28 8.40 19.65 -5.86
CA GLY A 28 7.13 19.73 -5.17
C GLY A 28 6.15 18.61 -5.54
N PHE A 29 5.17 18.36 -4.68
CA PHE A 29 4.31 17.18 -4.81
C PHE A 29 3.49 17.12 -6.10
N MET A 30 2.95 18.26 -6.56
CA MET A 30 2.10 18.30 -7.75
C MET A 30 2.89 18.42 -9.07
N ASP A 31 4.21 18.21 -9.02
CA ASP A 31 4.99 18.09 -10.23
C ASP A 31 4.53 16.88 -11.06
N GLU A 32 4.56 17.01 -12.38
CA GLU A 32 4.09 15.99 -13.31
C GLU A 32 4.88 14.68 -13.15
N GLU A 33 6.18 14.78 -12.85
CA GLU A 33 7.03 13.60 -12.61
C GLU A 33 6.74 12.94 -11.26
N ASN A 34 6.33 13.72 -10.24
CA ASN A 34 6.03 13.23 -8.89
C ASN A 34 4.64 12.63 -8.76
N THR A 35 3.69 13.08 -9.58
CA THR A 35 2.28 12.66 -9.51
C THR A 35 2.13 11.14 -9.62
N LYS A 36 2.96 10.47 -10.44
CA LYS A 36 2.96 9.00 -10.58
C LYS A 36 3.35 8.29 -9.28
N PHE A 37 4.29 8.85 -8.52
CA PHE A 37 4.73 8.27 -7.24
C PHE A 37 3.70 8.52 -6.15
N ILE A 38 3.06 9.69 -6.13
CA ILE A 38 1.95 9.98 -5.21
C ILE A 38 0.77 9.06 -5.45
N PHE A 39 0.43 8.80 -6.72
CA PHE A 39 -0.61 7.83 -7.07
C PHE A 39 -0.23 6.42 -6.58
N SER A 40 1.02 6.00 -6.79
CA SER A 40 1.55 4.73 -6.30
C SER A 40 1.47 4.60 -4.77
N ILE A 41 1.85 5.65 -4.03
CA ILE A 41 1.72 5.71 -2.57
C ILE A 41 0.25 5.56 -2.15
N SER A 42 -0.63 6.31 -2.80
CA SER A 42 -2.08 6.30 -2.51
C SER A 42 -2.68 4.92 -2.74
N ALA A 43 -2.33 4.28 -3.86
CA ALA A 43 -2.73 2.91 -4.17
C ALA A 43 -2.16 1.90 -3.16
N GLY A 44 -0.91 2.08 -2.72
CA GLY A 44 -0.30 1.26 -1.68
C GLY A 44 -1.03 1.34 -0.34
N ILE A 45 -1.40 2.56 0.09
CA ILE A 45 -2.18 2.78 1.31
C ILE A 45 -3.55 2.10 1.21
N LEU A 46 -4.26 2.29 0.09
CA LEU A 46 -5.52 1.60 -0.16
C LEU A 46 -5.36 0.07 -0.15
N GLY A 47 -4.29 -0.44 -0.76
CA GLY A 47 -3.95 -1.86 -0.75
C GLY A 47 -3.78 -2.42 0.66
N ILE A 48 -3.07 -1.70 1.54
CA ILE A 48 -2.92 -2.08 2.95
C ILE A 48 -4.28 -2.13 3.65
N ILE A 49 -5.15 -1.14 3.44
CA ILE A 49 -6.50 -1.12 4.02
C ILE A 49 -7.29 -2.35 3.58
N VAL A 50 -7.28 -2.67 2.29
CA VAL A 50 -7.96 -3.85 1.73
C VAL A 50 -7.42 -5.15 2.35
N VAL A 51 -6.09 -5.27 2.53
CA VAL A 51 -5.49 -6.44 3.19
C VAL A 51 -6.03 -6.62 4.61
N TYR A 52 -6.19 -5.54 5.38
CA TYR A 52 -6.77 -5.60 6.72
C TYR A 52 -8.25 -6.00 6.72
N ILE A 53 -9.03 -5.48 5.77
CA ILE A 53 -10.44 -5.86 5.60
C ILE A 53 -10.54 -7.36 5.31
N LEU A 54 -9.77 -7.86 4.33
CA LEU A 54 -9.79 -9.27 3.96
C LEU A 54 -9.31 -10.19 5.10
N HIS A 55 -8.27 -9.79 5.83
CA HIS A 55 -7.81 -10.52 7.02
C HIS A 55 -8.90 -10.56 8.10
N THR A 56 -9.65 -9.48 8.28
CA THR A 56 -10.76 -9.42 9.24
C THR A 56 -11.92 -10.33 8.81
N TRP A 57 -12.28 -10.32 7.54
CA TRP A 57 -13.34 -11.20 6.99
C TRP A 57 -12.97 -12.67 7.05
N SER A 58 -11.70 -13.02 6.79
CA SER A 58 -11.20 -14.40 6.93
C SER A 58 -11.40 -14.93 8.35
N LYS A 59 -11.11 -14.11 9.38
CA LYS A 59 -11.36 -14.48 10.78
C LYS A 59 -12.85 -14.60 11.11
N LEU A 60 -13.71 -13.84 10.43
CA LEU A 60 -15.15 -13.90 10.63
C LEU A 60 -15.74 -15.21 10.08
N SER A 61 -15.20 -15.69 8.96
CA SER A 61 -15.61 -16.96 8.34
C SER A 61 -15.22 -18.19 9.17
N GLU A 62 -14.10 -18.14 9.91
CA GLU A 62 -13.64 -19.23 10.77
C GLU A 62 -14.45 -19.36 12.08
N ARG A 63 -15.33 -18.40 12.38
CA ARG A 63 -16.16 -18.39 13.60
C ARG A 63 -17.59 -18.91 13.37
N LYS A 64 -17.87 -19.53 12.23
CA LYS A 64 -19.10 -20.31 11.97
C LYS A 64 -18.85 -21.78 12.24
#